data_AF-A0A5N4EIH8-F1
#
_entry.id   AF-A0A5N4EIH8-F1
#
_cell.length_a   1.000
_cell.length_b   1.000
_cell.length_c   1.000
_cell.angle_alpha   90.00
_cell.angle_beta   90.00
_cell.angle_gamma   90.00
#
_symmetry.space_group_name_H-M   'P 1'
#
loop_
_entity.id
_entity.type
_entity.pdbx_description
1 polymer ?
#
loop_
_entity_poly.entity_id
_entity_poly.type
_entity_poly.pdbx_seq_one_letter_code
_entity_poly.pdbx_strand_id
1 'polypeptide(L)'
;FDLIVSFKRLFQRVADRLYGVYKVHGNYGRVFSEWSAIEKEMGDGLQSAGHHMDVYASSIDDILEDEEHYADQLKEYLFYAEALRAVCRKHELMQYDLEMAAQDLASKKQQCEELATGLFGQETPEQKEARVKVLEDQISEGEQQLKSKNLEGREFVKNAWADIERFKEQKNRDLKEALISYAVMQISMCKKGIQVWTNAKECFSKM
;
A
#
# COMPACT_ATOMS: atom_id res chain seq x y z
N PHE A 1 -2.76 4.45 -6.23
CA PHE A 1 -4.19 4.79 -6.25
C PHE A 1 -5.06 3.76 -6.98
N ASP A 2 -5.02 3.62 -8.32
CA ASP A 2 -5.94 2.72 -9.04
C ASP A 2 -5.85 1.24 -8.66
N LEU A 3 -4.63 0.74 -8.40
CA LEU A 3 -4.43 -0.64 -7.95
C LEU A 3 -5.02 -0.89 -6.55
N ILE A 4 -4.89 0.07 -5.63
CA ILE A 4 -5.44 0.00 -4.27
C ILE A 4 -6.97 0.01 -4.32
N VAL A 5 -7.54 0.91 -5.13
CA VAL A 5 -8.98 1.01 -5.33
C VAL A 5 -9.53 -0.27 -5.96
N SER A 6 -8.84 -0.82 -6.96
CA SER A 6 -9.22 -2.07 -7.61
C SER A 6 -9.14 -3.26 -6.66
N PHE A 7 -8.08 -3.32 -5.83
CA PHE A 7 -7.90 -4.34 -4.81
C PHE A 7 -9.03 -4.31 -3.77
N LYS A 8 -9.32 -3.14 -3.19
CA LYS A 8 -10.43 -2.98 -2.22
C LYS A 8 -11.77 -3.39 -2.82
N ARG A 9 -12.05 -2.98 -4.06
CA ARG A 9 -13.30 -3.36 -4.75
C ARG A 9 -13.42 -4.87 -4.96
N LEU A 10 -12.30 -5.55 -5.26
CA LEU A 10 -12.29 -7.00 -5.40
C LEU A 10 -12.64 -7.68 -4.07
N PHE A 11 -11.98 -7.31 -2.98
CA PHE A 11 -12.22 -7.89 -1.66
C PHE A 11 -13.64 -7.62 -1.16
N GLN A 12 -14.13 -6.38 -1.31
CA GLN A 12 -15.52 -6.05 -0.96
C GLN A 12 -16.51 -6.94 -1.72
N ARG A 13 -16.31 -7.14 -3.02
CA ARG A 13 -17.18 -7.99 -3.83
C ARG A 13 -17.16 -9.45 -3.39
N VAL A 14 -16.02 -9.95 -2.93
CA VAL A 14 -15.90 -11.31 -2.37
C VAL A 14 -16.65 -11.40 -1.04
N ALA A 15 -16.42 -10.45 -0.14
CA ALA A 15 -17.11 -10.34 1.15
C ALA A 15 -18.64 -10.28 0.99
N ASP A 16 -19.14 -9.38 0.13
CA ASP A 16 -20.57 -9.24 -0.16
C ASP A 16 -21.19 -10.54 -0.67
N ARG A 17 -20.46 -11.25 -1.55
CA ARG A 17 -20.90 -12.53 -2.10
C ARG A 17 -20.94 -13.62 -1.03
N LEU A 18 -19.90 -13.73 -0.21
CA LEU A 18 -19.86 -14.67 0.91
C LEU A 18 -21.01 -14.39 1.88
N TYR A 19 -21.19 -13.14 2.27
CA TYR A 19 -22.27 -12.71 3.13
C TYR A 19 -23.64 -13.12 2.60
N GLY A 20 -23.91 -12.83 1.32
CA GLY A 20 -25.17 -13.20 0.67
C GLY A 20 -25.42 -14.71 0.70
N VAL A 21 -24.42 -15.53 0.41
CA VAL A 21 -24.53 -16.99 0.47
C VAL A 21 -24.86 -17.44 1.90
N TYR A 22 -24.17 -16.96 2.92
CA TYR A 22 -24.36 -17.39 4.30
C TYR A 22 -25.72 -16.96 4.86
N LYS A 23 -26.21 -15.75 4.53
CA LYS A 23 -27.56 -15.31 4.94
C LYS A 23 -28.68 -16.14 4.33
N VAL A 24 -28.51 -16.65 3.11
CA VAL A 24 -29.46 -17.62 2.54
C VAL A 24 -29.55 -18.89 3.38
N HIS A 25 -28.44 -19.36 3.95
CA HIS A 25 -28.45 -20.55 4.81
C HIS A 25 -29.16 -20.28 6.14
N GLY A 26 -29.04 -19.07 6.70
CA GLY A 26 -29.85 -18.69 7.88
C GLY A 26 -31.35 -18.72 7.60
N ASN A 27 -31.78 -18.38 6.37
CA ASN A 27 -33.17 -18.55 5.97
C ASN A 27 -33.58 -20.03 5.89
N TYR A 28 -32.70 -20.92 5.43
CA TYR A 28 -32.96 -22.37 5.46
C TYR A 28 -33.06 -22.88 6.89
N GLY A 29 -32.19 -22.43 7.80
CA GLY A 29 -32.25 -22.75 9.22
C GLY A 29 -33.61 -22.44 9.85
N ARG A 30 -34.12 -21.22 9.60
CA ARG A 30 -35.46 -20.80 10.00
C ARG A 30 -36.55 -21.68 9.39
N VAL A 31 -36.55 -21.88 8.07
CA VAL A 31 -37.61 -22.66 7.37
C VAL A 31 -37.65 -24.10 7.87
N PHE A 32 -36.50 -24.74 8.06
CA PHE A 32 -36.45 -26.11 8.58
C PHE A 32 -36.94 -26.20 10.03
N SER A 33 -36.63 -25.20 10.86
CA SER A 33 -37.11 -25.14 12.25
C SER A 33 -38.61 -24.83 12.36
N GLU A 34 -39.16 -24.03 11.44
CA GLU A 34 -40.61 -23.79 11.39
C GLU A 34 -41.37 -25.02 10.87
N TRP A 35 -40.80 -25.73 9.89
CA TRP A 35 -41.39 -26.95 9.35
C TRP A 35 -41.32 -28.11 10.37
N SER A 36 -40.21 -28.25 11.12
CA SER A 36 -40.08 -29.27 12.16
C SER A 36 -41.21 -29.20 13.20
N ALA A 37 -41.72 -28.01 13.50
CA ALA A 37 -42.76 -27.78 14.49
C ALA A 37 -44.16 -28.26 14.07
N ILE A 38 -44.41 -28.37 12.77
CA ILE A 38 -45.71 -28.80 12.23
C ILE A 38 -45.68 -30.22 11.68
N GLU A 39 -44.48 -30.75 11.40
CA GLU A 39 -44.32 -32.05 10.79
C GLU A 39 -44.18 -33.18 11.81
N LYS A 40 -44.80 -34.33 11.53
CA LYS A 40 -45.02 -35.41 12.49
C LYS A 40 -44.00 -36.53 12.43
N GLU A 41 -43.44 -36.83 11.26
CA GLU A 41 -42.57 -38.00 11.10
C GLU A 41 -41.08 -37.61 11.08
N MET A 42 -40.74 -36.51 10.42
CA MET A 42 -39.35 -36.07 10.21
C MET A 42 -38.93 -34.82 11.02
N GLY A 43 -39.72 -34.44 12.03
CA GLY A 43 -39.52 -33.21 12.81
C GLY A 43 -38.11 -33.07 13.41
N ASP A 44 -37.62 -34.10 14.10
CA ASP A 44 -36.29 -34.10 14.72
C ASP A 44 -35.16 -33.92 13.71
N GLY A 45 -35.29 -34.58 12.55
CA GLY A 45 -34.34 -34.45 11.45
C GLY A 45 -34.32 -33.02 10.91
N LEU A 46 -35.50 -32.44 10.64
CA LEU A 46 -35.63 -31.06 10.14
C LEU A 46 -35.05 -30.06 11.13
N GLN A 47 -35.30 -30.22 12.44
CA GLN A 47 -34.74 -29.36 13.47
C GLN A 47 -33.21 -29.44 13.51
N SER A 48 -32.64 -30.64 13.40
CA SER A 48 -31.19 -30.84 13.39
C SER A 48 -30.55 -30.24 12.13
N ALA A 49 -31.18 -30.43 10.95
CA ALA A 49 -30.73 -29.80 9.71
C ALA A 49 -30.79 -28.27 9.80
N GLY A 50 -31.86 -27.73 10.40
CA GLY A 50 -32.03 -26.31 10.65
C GLY A 50 -30.91 -25.73 11.50
N HIS A 51 -30.59 -26.41 12.62
CA HIS A 51 -29.50 -26.01 13.50
C HIS A 51 -28.13 -25.96 12.78
N HIS A 52 -27.82 -26.95 11.93
CA HIS A 52 -26.58 -26.91 11.15
C HIS A 52 -26.53 -25.72 10.18
N MET A 53 -27.65 -25.37 9.55
CA MET A 53 -27.74 -24.20 8.67
C MET A 53 -27.56 -22.88 9.43
N ASP A 54 -28.11 -22.76 10.65
CA ASP A 54 -27.91 -21.60 11.52
C ASP A 54 -26.45 -21.45 11.96
N VAL A 55 -25.81 -22.55 12.38
CA VAL A 55 -24.38 -22.58 12.74
C VAL A 55 -23.50 -22.16 11.57
N TYR A 56 -23.85 -22.61 10.36
CA TYR A 56 -23.12 -22.19 9.16
C TYR A 56 -23.31 -20.70 8.92
N ALA A 57 -24.55 -20.21 8.94
CA ALA A 57 -24.87 -18.81 8.72
C ALA A 57 -24.22 -17.86 9.74
N SER A 58 -24.10 -18.27 11.02
CA SER A 58 -23.46 -17.46 12.06
C SER A 58 -21.94 -17.38 11.93
N SER A 59 -21.30 -18.34 11.26
CA SER A 59 -19.84 -18.33 11.07
C SER A 59 -19.33 -17.29 10.08
N ILE A 60 -20.23 -16.58 9.37
CA ILE A 60 -19.85 -15.57 8.39
C ILE A 60 -19.11 -14.38 9.00
N ASP A 61 -19.46 -13.99 10.23
CA ASP A 61 -18.90 -12.79 10.84
C ASP A 61 -17.41 -13.01 11.15
N ASP A 62 -17.05 -14.15 11.75
CA ASP A 62 -15.65 -14.57 11.98
C ASP A 62 -14.86 -14.67 10.66
N ILE A 63 -15.51 -15.21 9.61
CA ILE A 63 -14.91 -15.34 8.27
C ILE A 63 -14.59 -13.98 7.68
N LEU A 64 -15.51 -13.02 7.79
CA LEU A 64 -15.32 -11.69 7.23
C LEU A 64 -14.25 -10.90 7.99
N GLU A 65 -14.14 -11.12 9.31
CA GLU A 65 -13.05 -10.56 10.11
C GLU A 65 -11.69 -11.10 9.65
N ASP A 66 -11.57 -12.41 9.43
CA ASP A 66 -10.35 -13.01 8.88
C ASP A 66 -10.04 -12.47 7.47
N GLU A 67 -11.03 -12.37 6.58
CA GLU A 67 -10.89 -11.80 5.22
C GLU A 67 -10.39 -10.35 5.25
N GLU A 68 -10.95 -9.52 6.14
CA GLU A 68 -10.52 -8.12 6.31
C GLU A 68 -9.08 -8.04 6.81
N HIS A 69 -8.70 -8.88 7.78
CA HIS A 69 -7.35 -8.93 8.31
C HIS A 69 -6.32 -9.21 7.21
N TYR A 70 -6.57 -10.20 6.34
CA TYR A 70 -5.68 -10.50 5.22
C TYR A 70 -5.68 -9.41 4.14
N ALA A 71 -6.83 -8.77 3.89
CA ALA A 71 -6.92 -7.64 2.97
C ALA A 71 -6.05 -6.47 3.44
N ASP A 72 -6.04 -6.18 4.75
CA ASP A 72 -5.20 -5.13 5.33
C ASP A 72 -3.71 -5.45 5.26
N GLN A 73 -3.29 -6.69 5.53
CA GLN A 73 -1.88 -7.11 5.35
C GLN A 73 -1.38 -6.87 3.93
N LEU A 74 -2.18 -7.24 2.91
CA LEU A 74 -1.81 -7.03 1.50
C LEU A 74 -1.79 -5.55 1.12
N LYS A 75 -2.64 -4.74 1.76
CA LYS A 75 -2.72 -3.29 1.56
C LYS A 75 -1.51 -2.53 2.13
N GLU A 76 -0.82 -3.07 3.13
CA GLU A 76 0.45 -2.49 3.60
C GLU A 76 1.52 -2.45 2.49
N TYR A 77 1.60 -3.48 1.65
CA TYR A 77 2.54 -3.50 0.52
C TYR A 77 2.18 -2.50 -0.58
N LEU A 78 0.89 -2.15 -0.69
CA LEU A 78 0.46 -1.06 -1.56
C LEU A 78 0.94 0.30 -1.03
N PHE A 79 0.92 0.52 0.29
CA PHE A 79 1.48 1.73 0.89
C PHE A 79 3.00 1.81 0.74
N TYR A 80 3.70 0.68 0.76
CA TYR A 80 5.13 0.68 0.47
C TYR A 80 5.44 1.19 -0.95
N ALA A 81 4.65 0.81 -1.96
CA ALA A 81 4.82 1.33 -3.31
C ALA A 81 4.61 2.86 -3.37
N GLU A 82 3.73 3.42 -2.52
CA GLU A 82 3.54 4.86 -2.39
C GLU A 82 4.72 5.53 -1.68
N ALA A 83 5.29 4.89 -0.65
CA ALA A 83 6.51 5.34 0.01
C ALA A 83 7.70 5.40 -0.96
N LEU A 84 7.88 4.37 -1.81
CA LEU A 84 8.91 4.38 -2.87
C LEU A 84 8.72 5.57 -3.81
N ARG A 85 7.48 5.84 -4.25
CA ARG A 85 7.20 6.99 -5.11
C ARG A 85 7.56 8.30 -4.42
N ALA A 86 7.29 8.43 -3.12
CA ALA A 86 7.66 9.62 -2.35
C ALA A 86 9.19 9.78 -2.24
N VAL A 87 9.93 8.69 -2.06
CA VAL A 87 11.41 8.70 -2.06
C VAL A 87 11.95 9.15 -3.41
N CYS A 88 11.45 8.60 -4.52
CA CYS A 88 11.85 9.03 -5.86
C CYS A 88 11.53 10.51 -6.11
N ARG A 89 10.33 10.96 -5.72
CA ARG A 89 9.95 12.37 -5.87
C ARG A 89 10.84 13.30 -5.04
N LYS A 90 11.23 12.88 -3.84
CA LYS A 90 12.18 13.64 -3.02
C LYS A 90 13.56 13.72 -3.70
N HIS A 91 14.03 12.62 -4.29
CA HIS A 91 15.26 12.63 -5.10
C HIS A 91 15.18 13.63 -6.25
N GLU A 92 14.08 13.61 -7.02
CA GLU A 92 13.86 14.52 -8.15
C GLU A 92 13.89 15.99 -7.70
N LEU A 93 13.25 16.32 -6.57
CA LEU A 93 13.28 17.68 -6.03
C LEU A 93 14.68 18.11 -5.58
N MET A 94 15.43 17.21 -4.91
CA MET A 94 16.81 17.50 -4.50
C MET A 94 17.73 17.70 -5.71
N GLN A 95 17.54 16.90 -6.77
CA GLN A 95 18.28 17.02 -8.01
C GLN A 95 17.96 18.34 -8.73
N TYR A 96 16.67 18.72 -8.78
CA TYR A 96 16.24 20.00 -9.33
C TYR A 96 16.89 21.19 -8.59
N ASP A 97 16.87 21.18 -7.26
CA ASP A 97 17.51 22.23 -6.45
C ASP A 97 19.01 22.33 -6.68
N LEU A 98 19.68 21.19 -6.90
CA LEU A 98 21.10 21.12 -7.21
C LEU A 98 21.40 21.75 -8.58
N GLU A 99 20.61 21.40 -9.60
CA GLU A 99 20.75 21.93 -10.96
C GLU A 99 20.49 23.44 -11.01
N MET A 100 19.47 23.93 -10.28
CA MET A 100 19.21 25.35 -10.15
C MET A 100 20.37 26.11 -9.48
N ALA A 101 20.95 25.55 -8.41
CA ALA A 101 22.12 26.15 -7.76
C ALA A 101 23.36 26.13 -8.68
N ALA A 102 23.55 25.07 -9.46
CA ALA A 102 24.64 24.99 -10.43
C ALA A 102 24.50 26.04 -11.54
N GLN A 103 23.28 26.24 -12.03
CA GLN A 103 22.98 27.24 -13.07
C GLN A 103 23.18 28.68 -12.55
N ASP A 104 22.73 28.97 -11.33
CA ASP A 104 22.96 30.27 -10.68
C ASP A 104 24.46 30.56 -10.53
N LEU A 105 25.23 29.59 -10.02
CA LEU A 105 26.68 29.70 -9.89
C LEU A 105 27.36 29.92 -11.25
N ALA A 106 26.95 29.18 -12.28
CA ALA A 106 27.48 29.35 -13.63
C ALA A 106 27.23 30.77 -14.16
N SER A 107 26.03 31.31 -13.94
CA SER A 107 25.69 32.68 -14.35
C SER A 107 26.53 33.74 -13.64
N LYS A 108 26.79 33.57 -12.34
CA LYS A 108 27.63 34.48 -11.55
C LYS A 108 29.10 34.44 -11.99
N LYS A 109 29.63 33.24 -12.28
CA LYS A 109 30.98 33.08 -12.84
C LYS A 109 31.12 33.78 -14.19
N GLN A 110 30.14 33.60 -15.07
CA GLN A 110 30.13 34.30 -16.37
C GLN A 110 30.10 35.82 -16.20
N GLN A 111 29.25 36.36 -15.31
CA GLN A 111 29.22 37.81 -15.04
C GLN A 111 30.56 38.34 -14.53
N CYS A 112 31.26 37.56 -13.70
CA CYS A 112 32.58 37.92 -13.20
C CYS A 112 33.64 37.96 -14.34
N GLU A 113 33.61 37.00 -15.27
CA GLU A 113 34.49 36.97 -16.45
C GLU A 113 34.22 38.14 -17.41
N GLU A 114 32.96 38.49 -17.64
CA GLU A 114 32.55 39.63 -18.47
C GLU A 114 33.01 40.97 -17.88
N LEU A 115 32.98 41.11 -16.55
CA LEU A 115 33.52 42.28 -15.85
C LEU A 115 35.06 42.34 -15.94
N ALA A 116 35.73 41.19 -15.82
CA ALA A 116 37.19 41.10 -15.93
C ALA A 116 37.70 41.48 -17.34
N THR A 117 37.00 41.04 -18.39
CA THR A 117 37.34 41.31 -19.80
C THR A 117 37.00 42.74 -20.27
N GLY A 118 36.35 43.54 -19.42
CA GLY A 118 36.16 44.98 -19.66
C GLY A 118 34.97 45.34 -20.56
N LEU A 119 33.98 44.45 -20.70
CA LEU A 119 32.78 44.68 -21.52
C LEU A 119 31.78 45.68 -20.89
N PHE A 120 31.96 46.06 -19.62
CA PHE A 120 31.14 47.07 -18.94
C PHE A 120 31.78 48.48 -19.04
N GLY A 121 31.08 49.40 -19.68
CA GLY A 121 31.51 50.79 -19.91
C GLY A 121 31.57 51.66 -18.64
N GLN A 122 32.14 52.86 -18.78
CA GLN A 122 32.19 54.06 -17.89
C GLN A 122 31.97 53.94 -16.35
N GLU A 123 32.19 52.80 -15.71
CA GLU A 123 32.25 52.70 -14.24
C GLU A 123 33.62 53.18 -13.73
N THR A 124 33.66 53.79 -12.53
CA THR A 124 34.95 54.14 -11.92
C THR A 124 35.69 52.87 -11.48
N PRO A 125 37.03 52.89 -11.41
CA PRO A 125 37.82 51.74 -10.97
C PRO A 125 37.35 51.18 -9.62
N GLU A 126 37.00 52.05 -8.67
CA GLU A 126 36.55 51.66 -7.33
C GLU A 126 35.19 50.96 -7.34
N GLN A 127 34.26 51.40 -8.20
CA GLN A 127 32.94 50.78 -8.34
C GLN A 127 33.04 49.38 -8.96
N LYS A 128 33.92 49.24 -9.96
CA LYS A 128 34.21 47.96 -10.61
C LYS A 128 34.83 46.97 -9.63
N GLU A 129 35.81 47.41 -8.85
CA GLU A 129 36.49 46.57 -7.85
C GLU A 129 35.54 46.11 -6.74
N ALA A 130 34.67 47.01 -6.24
CA ALA A 130 33.65 46.64 -5.25
C ALA A 130 32.65 45.61 -5.79
N ARG A 131 32.23 45.74 -7.05
CA ARG A 131 31.29 44.82 -7.70
C ARG A 131 31.90 43.43 -7.96
N VAL A 132 33.17 43.39 -8.36
CA VAL A 132 33.93 42.14 -8.51
C VAL A 132 34.00 41.41 -7.17
N LYS A 133 34.36 42.11 -6.09
CA LYS A 133 34.46 41.51 -4.76
C LYS A 133 33.12 40.90 -4.28
N VAL A 134 32.00 41.58 -4.50
CA VAL A 134 30.67 41.05 -4.18
C VAL A 134 30.36 39.78 -4.98
N LEU A 135 30.70 39.76 -6.28
CA LEU A 135 30.50 38.58 -7.12
C LEU A 135 31.41 37.41 -6.70
N GLU A 136 32.65 37.68 -6.33
CA GLU A 136 33.58 36.67 -5.80
C GLU A 136 33.05 36.05 -4.50
N ASP A 137 32.54 36.86 -3.58
CA ASP A 137 31.92 36.38 -2.34
C ASP A 137 30.69 35.51 -2.65
N GLN A 138 29.82 35.94 -3.57
CA GLN A 138 28.64 35.17 -4.00
C GLN A 138 28.98 33.87 -4.74
N ILE A 139 30.07 33.86 -5.51
CA ILE A 139 30.60 32.65 -6.17
C ILE A 139 31.11 31.68 -5.11
N SER A 140 31.87 32.16 -4.13
CA SER A 140 32.38 31.32 -3.04
C SER A 140 31.24 30.69 -2.23
N GLU A 141 30.21 31.47 -1.89
CA GLU A 141 29.01 30.96 -1.22
C GLU A 141 28.26 29.93 -2.09
N GLY A 142 28.07 30.22 -3.38
CA GLY A 142 27.43 29.31 -4.31
C GLY A 142 28.19 27.99 -4.49
N GLU A 143 29.53 28.01 -4.50
CA GLU A 143 30.36 26.81 -4.52
C GLU A 143 30.19 25.95 -3.26
N GLN A 144 30.14 26.59 -2.08
CA GLN A 144 29.88 25.88 -0.82
C GLN A 144 28.48 25.28 -0.80
N GLN A 145 27.46 26.03 -1.25
CA GLN A 145 26.09 25.55 -1.34
C GLN A 145 25.97 24.35 -2.28
N LEU A 146 26.59 24.42 -3.47
CA LEU A 146 26.59 23.33 -4.45
C LEU A 146 27.29 22.08 -3.90
N LYS A 147 28.39 22.26 -3.15
CA LYS A 147 29.09 21.17 -2.48
C LYS A 147 28.22 20.51 -1.39
N SER A 148 27.51 21.31 -0.60
CA SER A 148 26.59 20.82 0.44
C SER A 148 25.42 20.03 -0.17
N LYS A 149 24.70 20.62 -1.14
CA LYS A 149 23.58 19.96 -1.83
C LYS A 149 24.01 18.65 -2.51
N ASN A 150 25.21 18.62 -3.12
CA ASN A 150 25.77 17.40 -3.69
C ASN A 150 26.02 16.31 -2.64
N LEU A 151 26.54 16.69 -1.47
CA LEU A 151 26.78 15.74 -0.38
C LEU A 151 25.46 15.18 0.15
N GLU A 152 24.50 16.06 0.45
CA GLU A 152 23.15 15.69 0.91
C GLU A 152 22.46 14.76 -0.10
N GLY A 153 22.54 15.06 -1.39
CA GLY A 153 21.99 14.21 -2.45
C GLY A 153 22.61 12.82 -2.47
N ARG A 154 23.94 12.71 -2.36
CA ARG A 154 24.63 11.40 -2.31
C ARG A 154 24.27 10.60 -1.06
N GLU A 155 24.20 11.25 0.10
CA GLU A 155 23.80 10.59 1.34
C GLU A 155 22.34 10.12 1.27
N PHE A 156 21.45 10.95 0.72
CA PHE A 156 20.07 10.57 0.50
C PHE A 156 19.94 9.34 -0.41
N VAL A 157 20.63 9.34 -1.56
CA VAL A 157 20.61 8.20 -2.49
C VAL A 157 21.15 6.94 -1.83
N LYS A 158 22.26 7.04 -1.09
CA LYS A 158 22.84 5.91 -0.38
C LYS A 158 21.86 5.29 0.62
N ASN A 159 21.19 6.12 1.42
CA ASN A 159 20.23 5.65 2.43
C ASN A 159 18.98 5.08 1.77
N ALA A 160 18.41 5.80 0.79
CA ALA A 160 17.25 5.35 0.02
C ALA A 160 17.52 4.02 -0.67
N TRP A 161 18.72 3.82 -1.23
CA TRP A 161 19.10 2.57 -1.88
C TRP A 161 19.15 1.40 -0.91
N ALA A 162 19.69 1.60 0.29
CA ALA A 162 19.71 0.57 1.33
C ALA A 162 18.29 0.14 1.74
N ASP A 163 17.37 1.10 1.89
CA ASP A 163 15.97 0.83 2.23
C ASP A 163 15.23 0.09 1.09
N ILE A 164 15.49 0.48 -0.16
CA ILE A 164 14.92 -0.16 -1.35
C ILE A 164 15.39 -1.61 -1.45
N GLU A 165 16.68 -1.87 -1.23
CA GLU A 165 17.24 -3.22 -1.34
C GLU A 165 16.69 -4.14 -0.26
N ARG A 166 16.65 -3.67 0.99
CA ARG A 166 16.02 -4.40 2.10
C ARG A 166 14.57 -4.77 1.78
N PHE A 167 13.80 -3.86 1.19
CA PHE A 167 12.44 -4.17 0.80
C PHE A 167 12.35 -5.18 -0.33
N LYS A 168 13.21 -5.11 -1.35
CA LYS A 168 13.19 -6.09 -2.44
C LYS A 168 13.39 -7.51 -1.91
N GLU A 169 14.30 -7.68 -0.96
CA GLU A 169 14.56 -8.96 -0.29
C GLU A 169 13.36 -9.42 0.54
N GLN A 170 12.78 -8.51 1.33
CA GLN A 170 11.71 -8.83 2.27
C GLN A 170 10.35 -9.07 1.58
N LYS A 171 9.99 -8.24 0.59
CA LYS A 171 8.67 -8.24 -0.06
C LYS A 171 8.24 -9.62 -0.57
N ASN A 172 9.14 -10.33 -1.25
CA ASN A 172 8.80 -11.62 -1.86
C ASN A 172 8.48 -12.67 -0.79
N ARG A 173 9.23 -12.65 0.32
CA ARG A 173 9.01 -13.55 1.44
C ARG A 173 7.67 -13.24 2.10
N ASP A 174 7.44 -11.99 2.44
CA ASP A 174 6.24 -11.61 3.19
C ASP A 174 4.95 -11.81 2.37
N LEU A 175 4.95 -11.42 1.09
CA LEU A 175 3.81 -11.67 0.21
C LEU A 175 3.52 -13.16 0.06
N LYS A 176 4.58 -13.98 -0.01
CA LYS A 176 4.42 -15.44 -0.06
C LYS A 176 3.82 -15.97 1.24
N GLU A 177 4.31 -15.53 2.39
CA GLU A 177 3.79 -15.92 3.70
C GLU A 177 2.32 -15.49 3.89
N ALA A 178 1.97 -14.26 3.49
CA ALA A 178 0.59 -13.75 3.52
C ALA A 178 -0.35 -14.57 2.63
N LEU A 179 0.06 -14.84 1.38
CA LEU A 179 -0.76 -15.63 0.43
C LEU A 179 -0.92 -17.10 0.87
N ILE A 180 0.12 -17.71 1.45
CA ILE A 180 0.03 -19.05 2.02
C ILE A 180 -0.94 -19.06 3.18
N SER A 181 -0.85 -18.08 4.08
CA SER A 181 -1.72 -17.97 5.25
C SER A 181 -3.18 -17.78 4.83
N TYR A 182 -3.43 -16.91 3.84
CA TYR A 182 -4.74 -16.72 3.24
C TYR A 182 -5.29 -18.02 2.62
N ALA A 183 -4.47 -18.77 1.87
CA ALA A 183 -4.87 -20.05 1.31
C ALA A 183 -5.23 -21.08 2.41
N VAL A 184 -4.48 -21.11 3.51
CA VAL A 184 -4.76 -21.98 4.66
C VAL A 184 -6.10 -21.61 5.31
N MET A 185 -6.37 -20.32 5.49
CA MET A 185 -7.66 -19.83 5.99
C MET A 185 -8.81 -20.24 5.06
N GLN A 186 -8.67 -20.05 3.74
CA GLN A 186 -9.67 -20.48 2.75
C GLN A 186 -9.95 -21.99 2.80
N ILE A 187 -8.90 -22.80 2.94
CA ILE A 187 -9.02 -24.26 3.09
C ILE A 187 -9.78 -24.60 4.38
N SER A 188 -9.46 -23.93 5.49
CA SER A 188 -10.12 -24.11 6.78
C SER A 188 -11.62 -23.81 6.68
N MET A 189 -11.98 -22.69 6.06
CA MET A 189 -13.36 -22.30 5.80
C MET A 189 -14.10 -23.31 4.94
N CYS A 190 -13.50 -23.75 3.83
CA CYS A 190 -14.09 -24.78 2.96
C CYS A 190 -14.34 -26.08 3.72
N LYS A 191 -13.38 -26.52 4.56
CA LYS A 191 -13.54 -27.73 5.39
C LYS A 191 -14.70 -27.61 6.38
N LYS A 192 -14.83 -26.46 7.06
CA LYS A 192 -15.98 -26.19 7.95
C LYS A 192 -17.30 -26.27 7.18
N GLY A 193 -17.38 -25.64 6.00
CA GLY A 193 -18.56 -25.71 5.15
C GLY A 193 -18.91 -27.13 4.70
N ILE A 194 -17.92 -27.91 4.27
CA ILE A 194 -18.11 -29.32 3.90
C ILE A 194 -18.64 -30.13 5.10
N GLN A 195 -18.10 -29.90 6.30
CA GLN A 195 -18.55 -30.59 7.51
C GLN A 195 -20.03 -30.29 7.81
N VAL A 196 -20.42 -29.01 7.79
CA VAL A 196 -21.83 -28.61 7.98
C VAL A 196 -22.72 -29.32 6.96
N TRP A 197 -22.37 -29.27 5.68
CA TRP A 197 -23.17 -29.88 4.62
C TRP A 197 -23.25 -31.40 4.74
N THR A 198 -22.17 -32.04 5.20
CA THR A 198 -22.15 -33.48 5.50
C THR A 198 -23.12 -33.80 6.63
N ASN A 199 -23.09 -33.03 7.72
CA ASN A 199 -23.99 -33.21 8.85
C ASN A 199 -25.46 -32.99 8.45
N ALA A 200 -25.74 -31.95 7.66
CA ALA A 200 -27.08 -31.69 7.16
C ALA A 200 -27.59 -32.82 6.24
N LYS A 201 -26.74 -33.33 5.34
CA LYS A 201 -27.07 -34.49 4.50
C LYS A 201 -27.38 -35.74 5.34
N GLU A 202 -26.61 -35.97 6.41
CA GLU A 202 -26.88 -37.09 7.32
C GLU A 202 -28.21 -36.93 8.05
N CYS A 203 -28.60 -35.70 8.41
CA CYS A 203 -29.94 -35.43 8.95
C CYS A 203 -31.02 -35.82 7.94
N PHE A 204 -30.90 -35.39 6.68
CA PHE A 204 -31.86 -35.74 5.62
C PHE A 204 -31.88 -37.23 5.28
N SER A 205 -30.78 -37.96 5.48
CA SER A 205 -30.72 -39.40 5.22
C SER A 205 -31.43 -40.24 6.30
N LYS A 206 -31.75 -39.63 7.45
CA LYS A 206 -32.42 -40.25 8.59
C LYS A 206 -33.91 -39.90 8.66
N MET A 207 -34.37 -38.97 7.82
CA MET A 207 -35.78 -38.63 7.59
C MET A 207 -36.38 -39.61 6.59
#